data_AF-A0A7H0SMS4-F1
#
_entry.id   AF-A0A7H0SMS4-F1
#
_cell.length_a   1.000
_cell.length_b   1.000
_cell.length_c   1.000
_cell.angle_alpha   90.00
_cell.angle_beta   90.00
_cell.angle_gamma   90.00
#
_symmetry.space_group_name_H-M   'P 1'
#
loop_
_entity.id
_entity.type
_entity.pdbx_description
1 polymer ?
#
loop_
_entity_poly.entity_id
_entity_poly.type
_entity_poly.pdbx_seq_one_letter_code
_entity_poly.pdbx_strand_id
1 'polypeptide(L)'
;MMTAHENSKLDPVIAQFKHEMFLLCTGIANVANEIGQALPAWGPDITQPVNARFSFAETNAARLPDELALAVLQVAGAHVHTIGRFMQDEFTPPATVAPIARSAVENAALLIFLTRDESPEFRTVRAARAIRAGMNRDKAHKLKGLEDLYDNLNKLVTRYTTKNEIPDLKHDKVEYTELVELTLGELVGDEFYGELCSYTHHNTWKAFYQFIAANENPTVLEVDSLYFAQKMALALAGAAFSILKYREPTQTANLQELLNDKTTRLLRLGEEIQGYLEALASNRSD
;
A
#
# COMPACT_ATOMS: atom_id res chain seq x y z
N MET A 1 -27.76 5.06 -29.14
CA MET A 1 -27.14 6.36 -28.83
C MET A 1 -25.65 6.12 -28.80
N MET A 2 -25.02 6.22 -29.96
CA MET A 2 -23.56 6.17 -30.11
C MET A 2 -23.10 7.61 -30.19
N THR A 3 -22.17 8.03 -29.34
CA THR A 3 -21.49 9.31 -29.48
C THR A 3 -20.01 9.03 -29.72
N ALA A 4 -19.63 9.26 -30.97
CA ALA A 4 -18.30 9.49 -31.52
C ALA A 4 -17.09 9.19 -30.60
N HIS A 5 -16.47 8.04 -30.81
CA HIS A 5 -15.01 7.94 -30.68
C HIS A 5 -14.37 8.73 -31.83
N GLU A 6 -14.16 10.03 -31.63
CA GLU A 6 -13.04 10.68 -32.30
C GLU A 6 -11.76 10.09 -31.69
N ASN A 7 -10.81 9.68 -32.53
CA ASN A 7 -9.48 9.20 -32.13
C ASN A 7 -8.93 10.04 -30.96
N SER A 8 -8.46 9.37 -29.91
CA SER A 8 -8.08 9.98 -28.64
C SER A 8 -7.20 11.22 -28.83
N LYS A 9 -7.79 12.40 -28.62
CA LYS A 9 -7.08 13.68 -28.50
C LYS A 9 -6.46 13.80 -27.10
N LEU A 10 -5.79 12.76 -26.62
CA LEU A 10 -5.02 12.91 -25.38
C LEU A 10 -3.87 13.87 -25.67
N ASP A 11 -3.71 14.84 -24.78
CA ASP A 11 -2.56 15.73 -24.79
C ASP A 11 -1.28 14.86 -24.83
N PRO A 12 -0.38 15.05 -25.80
CA PRO A 12 0.86 14.29 -25.91
C PRO A 12 1.69 14.29 -24.62
N VAL A 13 1.60 15.35 -23.83
CA VAL A 13 2.27 15.46 -22.53
C VAL A 13 1.66 14.48 -21.52
N ILE A 14 0.33 14.37 -21.46
CA ILE A 14 -0.35 13.39 -20.60
C ILE A 14 -0.01 11.96 -21.03
N ALA A 15 0.03 11.69 -22.33
CA ALA A 15 0.44 10.38 -22.84
C ALA A 15 1.87 10.01 -22.41
N GLN A 16 2.79 10.99 -22.40
CA GLN A 16 4.15 10.81 -21.89
C GLN A 16 4.16 10.54 -20.38
N PHE A 17 3.42 11.31 -19.58
CA PHE A 17 3.32 11.07 -18.13
C PHE A 17 2.75 9.69 -17.81
N LYS A 18 1.72 9.26 -18.53
CA LYS A 18 1.15 7.91 -18.40
C LYS A 18 2.17 6.82 -18.71
N HIS A 19 2.95 7.00 -19.78
CA HIS A 19 4.01 6.05 -20.12
C HIS A 19 5.08 5.95 -19.03
N GLU A 20 5.54 7.08 -18.49
CA GLU A 20 6.53 7.06 -17.42
C GLU A 20 5.96 6.51 -16.11
N MET A 21 4.71 6.85 -15.78
CA MET A 21 3.99 6.30 -14.63
C MET A 21 3.86 4.77 -14.72
N PHE A 22 3.55 4.22 -15.90
CA PHE A 22 3.55 2.78 -16.14
C PHE A 22 4.91 2.14 -15.77
N LEU A 23 6.01 2.69 -16.29
CA LEU A 23 7.36 2.16 -16.05
C LEU A 23 7.75 2.24 -14.56
N LEU A 24 7.40 3.34 -13.90
CA LEU A 24 7.75 3.55 -12.50
C LEU A 24 6.89 2.70 -11.55
N CYS A 25 5.57 2.66 -11.71
CA CYS A 25 4.69 1.83 -10.90
C CYS A 25 5.04 0.34 -11.01
N THR A 26 5.17 -0.17 -12.24
CA THR A 26 5.53 -1.60 -12.45
C THR A 26 6.95 -1.90 -11.96
N GLY A 27 7.89 -0.97 -12.16
CA GLY A 27 9.25 -1.10 -11.66
C GLY A 27 9.33 -1.14 -10.14
N ILE A 28 8.64 -0.23 -9.43
CA ILE A 28 8.59 -0.19 -7.96
C ILE A 28 7.92 -1.46 -7.44
N ALA A 29 6.80 -1.88 -8.04
CA ALA A 29 6.11 -3.11 -7.65
C ALA A 29 7.00 -4.35 -7.76
N ASN A 30 7.77 -4.48 -8.84
CA ASN A 30 8.67 -5.61 -9.03
C ASN A 30 9.80 -5.61 -8.00
N VAL A 31 10.46 -4.45 -7.80
CA VAL A 31 11.54 -4.31 -6.80
C VAL A 31 11.02 -4.59 -5.39
N ALA A 32 9.84 -4.06 -5.04
CA ALA A 32 9.20 -4.32 -3.76
C ALA A 32 8.92 -5.81 -3.54
N ASN A 33 8.40 -6.51 -4.57
CA ASN A 33 8.18 -7.95 -4.49
C ASN A 33 9.50 -8.72 -4.28
N GLU A 34 10.58 -8.36 -4.99
CA GLU A 34 11.90 -8.98 -4.82
C GLU A 34 12.46 -8.75 -3.41
N ILE A 35 12.32 -7.53 -2.85
CA ILE A 35 12.68 -7.24 -1.45
C ILE A 35 11.87 -8.11 -0.49
N GLY A 36 10.57 -8.26 -0.74
CA GLY A 36 9.70 -9.09 0.08
C GLY A 36 10.17 -10.55 0.16
N GLN A 37 10.63 -11.09 -0.98
CA GLN A 37 11.09 -12.47 -1.16
C GLN A 37 12.50 -12.74 -0.61
N ALA A 38 13.28 -11.69 -0.33
CA ALA A 38 14.59 -11.86 0.30
C ALA A 38 14.47 -12.59 1.64
N LEU A 39 15.53 -13.33 2.01
CA LEU A 39 15.57 -14.09 3.25
C LEU A 39 15.40 -13.15 4.46
N PRO A 40 14.69 -13.58 5.51
CA PRO A 40 14.61 -12.82 6.76
C PRO A 40 15.99 -12.62 7.40
N ALA A 41 16.25 -11.43 7.94
CA ALA A 41 17.50 -11.12 8.62
C ALA A 41 17.65 -11.81 9.99
N TRP A 42 16.56 -12.29 10.59
CA TRP A 42 16.61 -12.93 11.91
C TRP A 42 17.14 -14.36 11.82
N GLY A 43 18.28 -14.60 12.47
CA GLY A 43 18.85 -15.92 12.63
C GLY A 43 18.22 -16.74 13.77
N PRO A 44 18.71 -17.98 14.00
CA PRO A 44 18.30 -18.84 15.11
C PRO A 44 18.47 -18.19 16.49
N ASP A 45 19.47 -17.33 16.65
CA ASP A 45 19.79 -16.58 17.86
C ASP A 45 18.67 -15.63 18.30
N ILE A 46 17.91 -15.08 17.34
CA ILE A 46 16.73 -14.24 17.61
C ILE A 46 15.45 -15.08 17.62
N THR A 47 15.29 -15.98 16.65
CA THR A 47 14.03 -16.72 16.46
C THR A 47 13.78 -17.76 17.56
N GLN A 48 14.81 -18.43 18.08
CA GLN A 48 14.63 -19.43 19.15
C GLN A 48 14.14 -18.81 20.47
N PRO A 49 14.74 -17.71 21.00
CA PRO A 49 14.20 -17.05 22.19
C PRO A 49 12.77 -16.56 22.03
N VAL A 50 12.44 -15.98 20.88
CA VAL A 50 11.09 -15.51 20.56
C VAL A 50 10.12 -16.69 20.58
N ASN A 51 10.43 -17.77 19.86
CA ASN A 51 9.61 -18.99 19.84
C ASN A 51 9.44 -19.63 21.23
N ALA A 52 10.50 -19.63 22.05
CA ALA A 52 10.43 -20.17 23.42
C ALA A 52 9.45 -19.39 24.31
N ARG A 53 9.33 -18.07 24.13
CA ARG A 53 8.34 -17.25 24.86
C ARG A 53 6.90 -17.52 24.41
N PHE A 54 6.75 -18.06 23.21
CA PHE A 54 5.49 -18.42 22.56
C PHE A 54 5.26 -19.94 22.48
N SER A 55 5.90 -20.75 23.34
CA SER A 55 5.86 -22.23 23.28
C SER A 55 4.45 -22.86 23.36
N PHE A 56 3.41 -22.07 23.63
CA PHE A 56 2.01 -22.45 23.66
C PHE A 56 1.27 -22.23 22.33
N ALA A 57 1.85 -21.44 21.41
CA ALA A 57 1.37 -21.26 20.05
C ALA A 57 2.07 -22.27 19.13
N GLU A 58 1.48 -22.58 17.98
CA GLU A 58 2.07 -23.49 17.00
C GLU A 58 3.54 -23.16 16.68
N THR A 59 4.25 -24.17 16.18
CA THR A 59 5.67 -24.08 15.83
C THR A 59 5.96 -22.85 14.95
N ASN A 60 6.83 -21.96 15.46
CA ASN A 60 7.48 -20.85 14.75
C ASN A 60 6.76 -19.49 14.68
N ALA A 61 6.15 -19.04 15.78
CA ALA A 61 5.58 -17.69 15.92
C ALA A 61 6.53 -16.55 15.46
N ALA A 62 7.85 -16.71 15.64
CA ALA A 62 8.84 -15.73 15.20
C ALA A 62 8.85 -15.45 13.69
N ARG A 63 8.26 -16.34 12.86
CA ARG A 63 8.12 -16.14 11.41
C ARG A 63 6.92 -15.29 11.00
N LEU A 64 5.92 -15.14 11.87
CA LEU A 64 4.68 -14.44 11.54
C LEU A 64 4.92 -13.03 10.98
N PRO A 65 5.85 -12.20 11.52
CA PRO A 65 6.12 -10.89 10.94
C PRO A 65 6.62 -10.95 9.51
N ASP A 66 7.52 -11.89 9.19
CA ASP A 66 8.16 -11.93 7.87
C ASP A 66 7.25 -12.53 6.80
N GLU A 67 6.43 -13.52 7.18
CA GLU A 67 5.42 -14.12 6.30
C GLU A 67 4.28 -13.13 6.02
N LEU A 68 3.77 -12.46 7.06
CA LEU A 68 2.75 -11.43 6.89
C LEU A 68 3.29 -10.25 6.08
N ALA A 69 4.52 -9.79 6.38
CA ALA A 69 5.12 -8.68 5.66
C ALA A 69 5.33 -8.99 4.17
N LEU A 70 5.79 -10.21 3.84
CA LEU A 70 5.87 -10.68 2.45
C LEU A 70 4.48 -10.66 1.80
N ALA A 71 3.48 -11.30 2.41
CA ALA A 71 2.13 -11.39 1.85
C ALA A 71 1.51 -10.00 1.59
N VAL A 72 1.61 -9.09 2.56
CA VAL A 72 1.11 -7.71 2.46
C VAL A 72 1.84 -6.94 1.36
N LEU A 73 3.17 -7.07 1.28
CA LEU A 73 3.96 -6.38 0.25
C LEU A 73 3.64 -6.89 -1.15
N GLN A 74 3.39 -8.20 -1.31
CA GLN A 74 2.98 -8.77 -2.60
C GLN A 74 1.61 -8.29 -3.04
N VAL A 75 0.65 -8.20 -2.12
CA VAL A 75 -0.70 -7.66 -2.42
C VAL A 75 -0.61 -6.18 -2.81
N ALA A 76 0.10 -5.36 -2.03
CA ALA A 76 0.31 -3.96 -2.34
C ALA A 76 1.05 -3.77 -3.68
N GLY A 77 2.10 -4.57 -3.92
CA GLY A 77 2.84 -4.63 -5.18
C GLY A 77 1.96 -4.99 -6.37
N ALA A 78 1.08 -5.99 -6.23
CA ALA A 78 0.15 -6.38 -7.29
C ALA A 78 -0.85 -5.26 -7.63
N HIS A 79 -1.35 -4.53 -6.63
CA HIS A 79 -2.21 -3.37 -6.85
C HIS A 79 -1.49 -2.23 -7.57
N VAL A 80 -0.27 -1.90 -7.13
CA VAL A 80 0.55 -0.85 -7.78
C VAL A 80 0.90 -1.25 -9.22
N HIS A 81 1.28 -2.51 -9.44
CA HIS A 81 1.56 -3.03 -10.78
C HIS A 81 0.32 -2.93 -11.67
N THR A 82 -0.86 -3.30 -11.17
CA THR A 82 -2.12 -3.26 -11.91
C THR A 82 -2.48 -1.83 -12.32
N ILE A 83 -2.38 -0.86 -11.41
CA ILE A 83 -2.62 0.54 -11.75
C ILE A 83 -1.59 1.05 -12.76
N GLY A 84 -0.31 0.65 -12.63
CA GLY A 84 0.69 0.93 -13.65
C GLY A 84 0.26 0.45 -15.04
N ARG A 85 -0.33 -0.74 -15.14
CA ARG A 85 -0.87 -1.27 -16.41
C ARG A 85 -2.03 -0.45 -16.95
N PHE A 86 -2.92 0.07 -16.09
CA PHE A 86 -4.00 0.97 -16.54
C PHE A 86 -3.49 2.27 -17.16
N MET A 87 -2.28 2.72 -16.83
CA MET A 87 -1.70 3.90 -17.48
C MET A 87 -1.39 3.66 -18.96
N GLN A 88 -1.42 2.42 -19.44
CA GLN A 88 -1.25 2.12 -20.87
C GLN A 88 -2.56 2.23 -21.66
N ASP A 89 -3.70 2.31 -20.97
CA ASP A 89 -5.00 2.47 -21.61
C ASP A 89 -5.12 3.88 -22.20
N GLU A 90 -5.89 4.02 -23.27
CA GLU A 90 -6.14 5.34 -23.87
C GLU A 90 -6.74 6.28 -22.83
N PHE A 91 -7.78 5.83 -22.11
CA PHE A 91 -8.39 6.57 -21.03
C PHE A 91 -8.38 5.81 -19.70
N THR A 92 -7.97 6.46 -18.62
CA THR A 92 -7.82 5.89 -17.29
C THR A 92 -8.62 6.71 -16.28
N PRO A 93 -9.84 6.29 -15.89
CA PRO A 93 -10.68 7.05 -14.98
C PRO A 93 -10.26 6.86 -13.51
N PRO A 94 -10.36 7.91 -12.67
CA PRO A 94 -9.98 7.82 -11.27
C PRO A 94 -10.91 6.89 -10.48
N ALA A 95 -12.13 6.61 -10.94
CA ALA A 95 -13.01 5.61 -10.32
C ALA A 95 -12.49 4.17 -10.44
N THR A 96 -11.67 3.87 -11.44
CA THR A 96 -11.05 2.55 -11.57
C THR A 96 -9.76 2.48 -10.76
N VAL A 97 -9.00 3.59 -10.71
CA VAL A 97 -7.73 3.68 -9.98
C VAL A 97 -7.94 3.75 -8.47
N ALA A 98 -8.85 4.60 -7.99
CA ALA A 98 -8.97 4.91 -6.57
C ALA A 98 -9.29 3.71 -5.66
N PRO A 99 -10.21 2.78 -6.00
CA PRO A 99 -10.48 1.61 -5.16
C PRO A 99 -9.26 0.71 -4.99
N ILE A 100 -8.47 0.54 -6.06
CA ILE A 100 -7.26 -0.29 -6.04
C ILE A 100 -6.13 0.43 -5.29
N ALA A 101 -5.95 1.73 -5.54
CA ALA A 101 -4.97 2.56 -4.85
C ALA A 101 -5.22 2.57 -3.35
N ARG A 102 -6.50 2.64 -2.93
CA ARG A 102 -6.90 2.56 -1.53
C ARG A 102 -6.40 1.27 -0.88
N SER A 103 -6.64 0.12 -1.51
CA SER A 103 -6.17 -1.15 -0.97
C SER A 103 -4.64 -1.23 -0.91
N ALA A 104 -3.93 -0.68 -1.90
CA ALA A 104 -2.48 -0.60 -1.88
C ALA A 104 -1.97 0.23 -0.69
N VAL A 105 -2.58 1.39 -0.44
CA VAL A 105 -2.24 2.30 0.67
C VAL A 105 -2.52 1.67 2.03
N GLU A 106 -3.67 1.02 2.20
CA GLU A 106 -4.01 0.31 3.45
C GLU A 106 -2.98 -0.80 3.77
N ASN A 107 -2.56 -1.56 2.75
CA ASN A 107 -1.54 -2.60 2.90
C ASN A 107 -0.15 -2.01 3.16
N ALA A 108 0.24 -0.94 2.47
CA ALA A 108 1.50 -0.23 2.72
C ALA A 108 1.57 0.32 4.15
N ALA A 109 0.49 0.93 4.64
CA ALA A 109 0.37 1.42 6.01
C ALA A 109 0.50 0.30 7.04
N LEU A 110 -0.18 -0.83 6.81
CA LEU A 110 -0.06 -2.03 7.64
C LEU A 110 1.39 -2.52 7.69
N LEU A 111 2.09 -2.56 6.56
CA LEU A 111 3.47 -3.01 6.52
C LEU A 111 4.38 -2.08 7.33
N ILE A 112 4.28 -0.76 7.15
CA ILE A 112 5.06 0.21 7.92
C ILE A 112 4.81 0.02 9.42
N PHE A 113 3.55 -0.14 9.82
CA PHE A 113 3.17 -0.42 11.21
C PHE A 113 3.78 -1.73 11.74
N LEU A 114 3.84 -2.79 10.94
CA LEU A 114 4.46 -4.08 11.31
C LEU A 114 5.99 -4.00 11.39
N THR A 115 6.60 -3.00 10.75
CA THR A 115 8.06 -2.81 10.65
C THR A 115 8.60 -1.70 11.55
N ARG A 116 7.80 -1.22 12.51
CA ARG A 116 8.23 -0.25 13.53
C ARG A 116 9.44 -0.79 14.30
N ASP A 117 10.31 0.13 14.70
CA ASP A 117 11.53 -0.23 15.41
C ASP A 117 11.24 -0.66 16.85
N GLU A 118 11.15 -1.97 17.06
CA GLU A 118 10.75 -2.59 18.31
C GLU A 118 11.44 -3.94 18.51
N SER A 119 11.26 -4.52 19.71
CA SER A 119 11.79 -5.85 20.00
C SER A 119 11.20 -6.90 19.04
N PRO A 120 11.95 -7.97 18.71
CA PRO A 120 11.45 -9.07 17.88
C PRO A 120 10.15 -9.70 18.39
N GLU A 121 10.02 -9.77 19.71
CA GLU A 121 8.82 -10.22 20.40
C GLU A 121 7.62 -9.31 20.12
N PHE A 122 7.76 -7.99 20.27
CA PHE A 122 6.66 -7.05 20.05
C PHE A 122 6.22 -7.03 18.58
N ARG A 123 7.18 -7.09 17.65
CA ARG A 123 6.90 -7.24 16.22
C ARG A 123 6.11 -8.53 15.93
N THR A 124 6.47 -9.64 16.59
CA THR A 124 5.72 -10.91 16.52
C THR A 124 4.28 -10.77 17.02
N VAL A 125 4.07 -10.09 18.15
CA VAL A 125 2.73 -9.84 18.70
C VAL A 125 1.90 -8.95 17.78
N ARG A 126 2.49 -7.91 17.17
CA ARG A 126 1.79 -7.04 16.19
C ARG A 126 1.34 -7.83 14.97
N ALA A 127 2.20 -8.67 14.40
CA ALA A 127 1.85 -9.53 13.28
C ALA A 127 0.73 -10.51 13.65
N ALA A 128 0.83 -11.16 14.81
CA ALA A 128 -0.21 -12.04 15.31
C ALA A 128 -1.56 -11.32 15.50
N ARG A 129 -1.55 -10.09 16.03
CA ARG A 129 -2.76 -9.25 16.16
C ARG A 129 -3.36 -8.92 14.80
N ALA A 130 -2.54 -8.54 13.82
CA ALA A 130 -3.02 -8.20 12.48
C ALA A 130 -3.72 -9.40 11.82
N ILE A 131 -3.11 -10.59 11.89
CA ILE A 131 -3.70 -11.83 11.36
C ILE A 131 -5.01 -12.16 12.11
N ARG A 132 -4.98 -12.13 13.45
CA ARG A 132 -6.18 -12.37 14.29
C ARG A 132 -7.32 -11.42 13.92
N ALA A 133 -7.03 -10.14 13.76
CA ALA A 133 -8.03 -9.12 13.41
C ALA A 133 -8.65 -9.40 12.03
N GLY A 134 -7.82 -9.73 11.03
CA GLY A 134 -8.28 -10.14 9.70
C GLY A 134 -9.17 -11.38 9.76
N MET A 135 -8.73 -12.44 10.46
CA MET A 135 -9.52 -13.66 10.64
C MET A 135 -10.85 -13.43 11.36
N ASN A 136 -10.89 -12.49 12.31
CA ASN A 136 -12.13 -12.13 13.00
C ASN A 136 -13.09 -11.41 12.05
N ARG A 137 -12.59 -10.40 11.33
CA ARG A 137 -13.38 -9.60 10.38
C ARG A 137 -14.00 -10.46 9.28
N ASP A 138 -13.21 -11.36 8.71
CA ASP A 138 -13.62 -12.19 7.58
C ASP A 138 -14.36 -13.47 8.05
N LYS A 139 -14.56 -13.62 9.37
CA LYS A 139 -15.14 -14.81 10.02
C LYS A 139 -14.39 -16.10 9.68
N ALA A 140 -13.11 -16.00 9.29
CA ALA A 140 -12.27 -17.14 8.93
C ALA A 140 -12.05 -18.11 10.09
N HIS A 141 -12.09 -17.61 11.33
CA HIS A 141 -12.06 -18.42 12.56
C HIS A 141 -13.24 -19.38 12.73
N LYS A 142 -14.28 -19.29 11.87
CA LYS A 142 -15.41 -20.23 11.85
C LYS A 142 -15.25 -21.34 10.79
N LEU A 143 -14.16 -21.29 10.01
CA LEU A 143 -13.86 -22.28 9.00
C LEU A 143 -13.08 -23.43 9.64
N LYS A 144 -13.48 -24.66 9.31
CA LYS A 144 -12.86 -25.87 9.82
C LYS A 144 -11.36 -25.91 9.49
N GLY A 145 -10.53 -26.07 10.52
CA GLY A 145 -9.08 -26.12 10.44
C GLY A 145 -8.37 -24.79 10.71
N LEU A 146 -9.11 -23.72 11.00
CA LEU A 146 -8.56 -22.40 11.34
C LEU A 146 -8.88 -21.96 12.77
N GLU A 147 -9.70 -22.73 13.50
CA GLU A 147 -10.10 -22.42 14.87
C GLU A 147 -8.89 -22.42 15.81
N ASP A 148 -8.05 -23.46 15.74
CA ASP A 148 -6.88 -23.61 16.60
C ASP A 148 -5.84 -22.50 16.36
N LEU A 149 -5.63 -22.12 15.09
CA LEU A 149 -4.77 -20.99 14.73
C LEU A 149 -5.30 -19.69 15.34
N TYR A 150 -6.59 -19.42 15.20
CA TYR A 150 -7.21 -18.22 15.76
C TYR A 150 -7.09 -18.18 17.29
N ASP A 151 -7.38 -19.30 17.97
CA ASP A 151 -7.29 -19.40 19.42
C ASP A 151 -5.86 -19.20 19.92
N ASN A 152 -4.87 -19.71 19.20
CA ASN A 152 -3.46 -19.53 19.52
C ASN A 152 -3.01 -18.07 19.32
N LEU A 153 -3.39 -17.44 18.22
CA LEU A 153 -3.15 -16.01 17.99
C LEU A 153 -3.83 -15.16 19.07
N ASN A 154 -5.05 -15.51 19.47
CA ASN A 154 -5.77 -14.79 20.50
C ASN A 154 -5.09 -14.92 21.87
N LYS A 155 -4.70 -16.12 22.29
CA LYS A 155 -3.93 -16.34 23.53
C LYS A 155 -2.64 -15.51 23.54
N LEU A 156 -1.94 -15.48 22.41
CA LEU A 156 -0.70 -14.71 22.25
C LEU A 156 -0.97 -13.22 22.46
N VAL A 157 -1.93 -12.64 21.76
CA VAL A 157 -2.25 -11.21 21.85
C VAL A 157 -2.77 -10.83 23.24
N THR A 158 -3.67 -11.63 23.83
CA THR A 158 -4.26 -11.35 25.16
C THR A 158 -3.20 -11.24 26.25
N ARG A 159 -2.14 -12.06 26.20
CA ARG A 159 -1.06 -12.01 27.20
C ARG A 159 -0.41 -10.62 27.31
N TYR A 160 -0.27 -9.90 26.20
CA TYR A 160 0.37 -8.58 26.16
C TYR A 160 -0.62 -7.45 26.40
N THR A 161 -1.88 -7.60 25.97
CA THR A 161 -2.91 -6.59 26.22
C THR A 161 -3.34 -6.58 27.69
N THR A 162 -3.48 -7.74 28.33
CA THR A 162 -3.82 -7.85 29.77
C THR A 162 -2.76 -7.22 30.67
N LYS A 163 -1.47 -7.38 30.31
CA LYS A 163 -0.35 -6.78 31.07
C LYS A 163 -0.05 -5.33 30.69
N ASN A 164 -0.75 -4.78 29.70
CA ASN A 164 -0.49 -3.45 29.13
C ASN A 164 0.96 -3.24 28.66
N GLU A 165 1.59 -4.30 28.15
CA GLU A 165 2.97 -4.24 27.67
C GLU A 165 3.06 -3.51 26.31
N ILE A 166 1.98 -3.56 25.51
CA ILE A 166 1.86 -2.83 24.24
C ILE A 166 0.51 -2.07 24.23
N PRO A 167 0.48 -0.80 24.67
CA PRO A 167 -0.76 -0.04 24.87
C PRO A 167 -1.65 0.04 23.63
N ASP A 168 -1.05 0.26 22.45
CA ASP A 168 -1.75 0.40 21.16
C ASP A 168 -2.58 -0.85 20.78
N LEU A 169 -2.29 -2.02 21.35
CA LEU A 169 -3.00 -3.26 21.05
C LEU A 169 -4.28 -3.43 21.86
N LYS A 170 -4.55 -2.59 22.88
CA LYS A 170 -5.77 -2.65 23.69
C LYS A 170 -7.04 -2.30 22.93
N HIS A 171 -6.92 -1.44 21.92
CA HIS A 171 -8.03 -1.11 21.05
C HIS A 171 -8.09 -2.21 19.98
N ASP A 172 -9.15 -3.01 19.97
CA ASP A 172 -9.32 -4.08 18.97
C ASP A 172 -9.50 -3.53 17.55
N LYS A 173 -9.76 -2.22 17.41
CA LYS A 173 -9.95 -1.51 16.16
C LYS A 173 -8.96 -0.36 16.10
N VAL A 174 -7.97 -0.50 15.21
CA VAL A 174 -7.32 0.69 14.64
C VAL A 174 -8.04 0.86 13.31
N GLU A 175 -8.72 1.99 13.13
CA GLU A 175 -9.40 2.27 11.87
C GLU A 175 -8.35 2.51 10.77
N TYR A 176 -8.65 2.12 9.53
CA TYR A 176 -7.67 2.25 8.44
C TYR A 176 -7.21 3.69 8.22
N THR A 177 -8.11 4.66 8.41
CA THR A 177 -7.79 6.09 8.36
C THR A 177 -6.67 6.44 9.34
N GLU A 178 -6.82 6.06 10.61
CA GLU A 178 -5.83 6.34 11.67
C GLU A 178 -4.49 5.66 11.38
N LEU A 179 -4.54 4.42 10.85
CA LEU A 179 -3.34 3.69 10.47
C LEU A 179 -2.58 4.39 9.34
N VAL A 180 -3.30 4.84 8.31
CA VAL A 180 -2.70 5.53 7.16
C VAL A 180 -2.14 6.89 7.57
N GLU A 181 -2.88 7.68 8.34
CA GLU A 181 -2.38 8.96 8.88
C GLU A 181 -1.10 8.76 9.69
N LEU A 182 -1.09 7.80 10.62
CA LEU A 182 0.06 7.54 11.51
C LEU A 182 1.32 7.08 10.75
N THR A 183 1.18 6.41 9.61
CA THR A 183 2.30 5.72 8.94
C THR A 183 2.72 6.35 7.61
N LEU A 184 1.77 6.95 6.90
CA LEU A 184 1.95 7.47 5.54
C LEU A 184 1.60 8.95 5.41
N GLY A 185 0.97 9.58 6.40
CA GLY A 185 0.48 10.97 6.31
C GLY A 185 1.50 11.95 5.75
N GLU A 186 2.72 11.98 6.32
CA GLU A 186 3.81 12.84 5.83
C GLU A 186 4.30 12.48 4.41
N LEU A 187 4.17 11.21 4.00
CA LEU A 187 4.70 10.70 2.73
C LEU A 187 3.75 10.93 1.56
N VAL A 188 2.45 10.67 1.76
CA VAL A 188 1.44 10.75 0.70
C VAL A 188 0.48 11.93 0.84
N GLY A 189 0.39 12.51 2.03
CA GLY A 189 -0.53 13.59 2.40
C GLY A 189 -1.71 13.06 3.22
N ASP A 190 -2.06 13.78 4.29
CA ASP A 190 -3.10 13.38 5.24
C ASP A 190 -4.49 13.22 4.59
N GLU A 191 -4.78 14.02 3.57
CA GLU A 191 -6.08 14.00 2.89
C GLU A 191 -6.20 12.88 1.85
N PHE A 192 -5.09 12.29 1.41
CA PHE A 192 -5.05 11.38 0.27
C PHE A 192 -5.96 10.16 0.46
N TYR A 193 -5.95 9.54 1.63
CA TYR A 193 -6.82 8.39 1.91
C TYR A 193 -8.30 8.78 1.91
N GLY A 194 -8.64 9.98 2.39
CA GLY A 194 -9.99 10.53 2.35
C GLY A 194 -10.47 10.76 0.91
N GLU A 195 -9.59 11.27 0.04
CA GLU A 195 -9.87 11.45 -1.38
C GLU A 195 -10.20 10.11 -2.05
N LEU A 196 -9.37 9.08 -1.83
CA LEU A 196 -9.63 7.73 -2.36
C LEU A 196 -10.97 7.18 -1.85
N CYS A 197 -11.28 7.38 -0.57
CA CYS A 197 -12.55 6.97 0.02
C CYS A 197 -13.75 7.65 -0.65
N SER A 198 -13.63 8.93 -1.04
CA SER A 198 -14.69 9.68 -1.74
C SER A 198 -15.07 9.07 -3.09
N TYR A 199 -14.15 8.34 -3.73
CA TYR A 199 -14.42 7.61 -4.98
C TYR A 199 -15.01 6.21 -4.74
N THR A 200 -15.06 5.71 -3.50
CA THR A 200 -15.53 4.35 -3.16
C THR A 200 -16.87 4.32 -2.41
N HIS A 201 -17.19 5.33 -1.60
CA HIS A 201 -18.40 5.36 -0.77
C HIS A 201 -19.39 6.40 -1.30
N HIS A 202 -20.65 5.99 -1.57
CA HIS A 202 -21.78 6.88 -1.93
C HIS A 202 -21.40 8.02 -2.89
N ASN A 203 -20.65 7.68 -3.94
CA ASN A 203 -19.92 8.61 -4.80
C ASN A 203 -20.78 9.25 -5.90
N THR A 204 -22.10 9.39 -5.71
CA THR A 204 -23.06 9.78 -6.78
C THR A 204 -22.63 11.01 -7.54
N TRP A 205 -22.13 12.04 -6.85
CA TRP A 205 -21.58 13.24 -7.50
C TRP A 205 -20.32 12.96 -8.31
N LYS A 206 -19.34 12.22 -7.75
CA LYS A 206 -18.10 11.85 -8.45
C LYS A 206 -18.39 10.97 -9.67
N ALA A 207 -19.34 10.03 -9.58
CA ALA A 207 -19.79 9.20 -10.69
C ALA A 207 -20.44 10.04 -11.79
N PHE A 208 -21.32 10.98 -11.42
CA PHE A 208 -21.94 11.91 -12.38
C PHE A 208 -20.92 12.86 -13.03
N TYR A 209 -20.01 13.42 -12.23
CA TYR A 209 -18.93 14.28 -12.71
C TYR A 209 -18.03 13.55 -13.70
N GLN A 210 -17.62 12.31 -13.40
CA GLN A 210 -16.82 11.52 -14.33
C GLN A 210 -17.53 11.27 -15.66
N PHE A 211 -18.84 10.97 -15.63
CA PHE A 211 -19.62 10.78 -16.84
C PHE A 211 -19.65 12.04 -17.72
N ILE A 212 -19.80 13.22 -17.13
CA ILE A 212 -19.78 14.49 -17.86
C ILE A 212 -18.36 14.85 -18.31
N ALA A 213 -17.41 14.85 -17.38
CA ALA A 213 -16.03 15.28 -17.62
C ALA A 213 -15.30 14.36 -18.60
N ALA A 214 -15.63 13.07 -18.70
CA ALA A 214 -15.07 12.21 -19.73
C ALA A 214 -15.38 12.70 -21.17
N ASN A 215 -16.53 13.37 -21.36
CA ASN A 215 -16.93 13.91 -22.66
C ASN A 215 -16.45 15.36 -22.86
N GLU A 216 -16.44 16.16 -21.80
CA GLU A 216 -16.17 17.61 -21.89
C GLU A 216 -14.70 17.99 -21.60
N ASN A 217 -14.02 17.26 -20.70
CA ASN A 217 -12.66 17.57 -20.26
C ASN A 217 -11.95 16.35 -19.62
N PRO A 218 -11.56 15.34 -20.42
CA PRO A 218 -11.00 14.10 -19.89
C PRO A 218 -9.64 14.30 -19.21
N THR A 219 -8.91 15.37 -19.55
CA THR A 219 -7.59 15.68 -18.99
C THR A 219 -7.58 15.77 -17.46
N VAL A 220 -8.59 16.39 -16.85
CA VAL A 220 -8.66 16.50 -15.38
C VAL A 220 -8.77 15.11 -14.73
N LEU A 221 -9.56 14.21 -15.32
CA LEU A 221 -9.73 12.85 -14.81
C LEU A 221 -8.44 12.04 -14.96
N GLU A 222 -7.72 12.19 -16.07
CA GLU A 222 -6.42 11.55 -16.29
C GLU A 222 -5.38 12.01 -15.27
N VAL A 223 -5.35 13.31 -14.96
CA VAL A 223 -4.39 13.83 -13.98
C VAL A 223 -4.73 13.36 -12.57
N ASP A 224 -6.01 13.30 -12.18
CA ASP A 224 -6.43 12.67 -10.92
C ASP A 224 -5.92 11.22 -10.84
N SER A 225 -6.05 10.44 -11.92
CA SER A 225 -5.55 9.06 -12.00
C SER A 225 -4.03 8.98 -11.87
N LEU A 226 -3.29 9.88 -12.53
CA LEU A 226 -1.82 9.96 -12.42
C LEU A 226 -1.40 10.32 -10.99
N TYR A 227 -2.06 11.28 -10.36
CA TYR A 227 -1.83 11.67 -8.97
C TYR A 227 -2.06 10.49 -8.02
N PHE A 228 -3.19 9.78 -8.16
CA PHE A 228 -3.47 8.58 -7.36
C PHE A 228 -2.41 7.50 -7.57
N ALA A 229 -2.01 7.25 -8.80
CA ALA A 229 -0.99 6.26 -9.13
C ALA A 229 0.38 6.62 -8.55
N GLN A 230 0.76 7.90 -8.61
CA GLN A 230 2.00 8.40 -8.03
C GLN A 230 2.02 8.19 -6.51
N LYS A 231 1.00 8.67 -5.81
CA LYS A 231 0.93 8.63 -4.34
C LYS A 231 0.86 7.20 -3.79
N MET A 232 0.11 6.31 -4.43
CA MET A 232 0.08 4.90 -4.01
C MET A 232 1.40 4.16 -4.31
N ALA A 233 2.10 4.50 -5.40
CA ALA A 233 3.43 3.95 -5.66
C ALA A 233 4.48 4.47 -4.65
N LEU A 234 4.38 5.73 -4.20
CA LEU A 234 5.18 6.26 -3.10
C LEU A 234 4.90 5.53 -1.78
N ALA A 235 3.62 5.25 -1.46
CA ALA A 235 3.26 4.47 -0.28
C ALA A 235 3.94 3.08 -0.30
N LEU A 236 3.88 2.38 -1.45
CA LEU A 236 4.55 1.10 -1.61
C LEU A 236 6.06 1.20 -1.47
N ALA A 237 6.68 2.24 -2.05
CA ALA A 237 8.13 2.45 -1.90
C ALA A 237 8.51 2.66 -0.43
N GLY A 238 7.78 3.49 0.32
CA GLY A 238 7.99 3.70 1.75
C GLY A 238 7.86 2.39 2.56
N ALA A 239 6.85 1.58 2.24
CA ALA A 239 6.65 0.28 2.87
C ALA A 239 7.75 -0.74 2.50
N ALA A 240 8.28 -0.69 1.27
CA ALA A 240 9.41 -1.50 0.86
C ALA A 240 10.72 -1.06 1.54
N PHE A 241 10.94 0.24 1.76
CA PHE A 241 12.07 0.72 2.54
C PHE A 241 11.99 0.27 4.01
N SER A 242 10.79 0.28 4.60
CA SER A 242 10.62 -0.05 6.02
C SER A 242 10.95 -1.52 6.35
N ILE A 243 10.77 -2.43 5.39
CA ILE A 243 11.09 -3.85 5.56
C ILE A 243 12.57 -4.20 5.33
N LEU A 244 13.36 -3.35 4.64
CA LEU A 244 14.74 -3.66 4.27
C LEU A 244 15.62 -4.09 5.45
N LYS A 245 15.47 -3.44 6.62
CA LYS A 245 16.22 -3.79 7.84
C LYS A 245 15.91 -5.18 8.41
N TYR A 246 14.85 -5.83 7.92
CA TYR A 246 14.44 -7.18 8.31
C TYR A 246 14.70 -8.21 7.20
N ARG A 247 15.47 -7.84 6.17
CA ARG A 247 15.85 -8.69 5.04
C ARG A 247 17.36 -8.80 4.93
N GLU A 248 17.83 -9.92 4.40
CA GLU A 248 19.25 -10.22 4.21
C GLU A 248 19.92 -9.13 3.36
N PRO A 249 20.87 -8.34 3.92
CA PRO A 249 21.44 -7.17 3.24
C PRO A 249 22.14 -7.52 1.91
N THR A 250 22.75 -8.71 1.85
CA THR A 250 23.43 -9.18 0.63
C THR A 250 22.48 -9.45 -0.53
N GLN A 251 21.21 -9.76 -0.24
CA GLN A 251 20.17 -9.96 -1.27
C GLN A 251 19.46 -8.65 -1.64
N THR A 252 19.45 -7.66 -0.74
CA THR A 252 18.65 -6.44 -0.92
C THR A 252 19.47 -5.20 -1.30
N ALA A 253 20.81 -5.22 -1.23
CA ALA A 253 21.64 -4.04 -1.53
C ALA A 253 21.33 -3.40 -2.90
N ASN A 254 21.38 -4.19 -3.98
CA ASN A 254 21.07 -3.69 -5.33
C ASN A 254 19.60 -3.29 -5.47
N LEU A 255 18.70 -3.98 -4.77
CA LEU A 255 17.26 -3.68 -4.80
C LEU A 255 16.97 -2.35 -4.11
N GLN A 256 17.68 -2.03 -3.03
CA GLN A 256 17.58 -0.75 -2.35
C GLN A 256 18.03 0.40 -3.26
N GLU A 257 19.13 0.23 -4.00
CA GLU A 257 19.59 1.23 -4.98
C GLU A 257 18.56 1.43 -6.11
N LEU A 258 18.01 0.35 -6.65
CA LEU A 258 16.96 0.41 -7.67
C LEU A 258 15.68 1.06 -7.14
N LEU A 259 15.30 0.78 -5.90
CA LEU A 259 14.13 1.39 -5.28
C LEU A 259 14.34 2.89 -5.08
N ASN A 260 15.53 3.31 -4.64
CA ASN A 260 15.92 4.72 -4.52
C ASN A 260 15.81 5.46 -5.87
N ASP A 261 16.45 4.93 -6.93
CA ASP A 261 16.39 5.53 -8.27
C ASP A 261 14.94 5.73 -8.74
N LYS A 262 14.13 4.68 -8.65
CA LYS A 262 12.72 4.74 -9.08
C LYS A 262 11.90 5.72 -8.25
N THR A 263 12.12 5.76 -6.94
CA THR A 263 11.42 6.67 -6.03
C THR A 263 11.78 8.13 -6.35
N THR A 264 13.06 8.43 -6.58
CA THR A 264 13.51 9.77 -6.99
C THR A 264 12.88 10.20 -8.31
N ARG A 265 12.84 9.29 -9.29
CA ARG A 265 12.18 9.57 -10.58
C ARG A 265 10.67 9.76 -10.45
N LEU A 266 10.01 9.01 -9.56
CA LEU A 266 8.58 9.15 -9.29
C LEU A 266 8.23 10.48 -8.59
N LEU A 267 9.09 10.95 -7.69
CA LEU A 267 8.94 12.28 -7.08
C LEU A 267 9.06 13.37 -8.14
N ARG A 268 10.11 13.30 -8.97
CA ARG A 268 10.31 14.25 -10.08
C ARG A 268 9.13 14.25 -11.06
N LEU A 269 8.62 13.07 -11.45
CA LEU A 269 7.44 12.98 -12.32
C LEU A 269 6.22 13.68 -11.69
N GLY A 270 6.05 13.56 -10.37
CA GLY A 270 5.00 14.28 -9.64
C GLY A 270 5.14 15.80 -9.71
N GLU A 271 6.36 16.31 -9.55
CA GLU A 271 6.65 17.75 -9.71
C GLU A 271 6.35 18.23 -11.14
N GLU A 272 6.70 17.43 -12.15
CA GLU A 272 6.44 17.74 -13.56
C GLU A 272 4.93 17.76 -13.88
N ILE A 273 4.16 16.81 -13.33
CA ILE A 273 2.68 16.79 -13.44
C ILE A 273 2.07 18.01 -12.77
N GLN A 274 2.53 18.37 -11.57
CA GLN A 274 2.05 19.54 -10.84
C GLN A 274 2.33 20.84 -11.59
N GLY A 275 3.55 21.00 -12.12
CA GLY A 275 3.93 22.17 -12.92
C GLY A 275 3.09 22.30 -14.20
N TYR A 276 2.75 21.17 -14.83
CA TYR A 276 1.84 21.17 -15.99
C TYR A 276 0.42 21.64 -15.62
N LEU A 277 -0.12 21.21 -14.47
CA LEU A 277 -1.43 21.68 -13.99
C LEU A 277 -1.46 23.18 -13.72
N GLU A 278 -0.40 23.71 -13.09
CA GLU A 278 -0.28 25.13 -12.80
C GLU A 278 -0.24 25.97 -14.08
N ALA A 279 0.53 25.54 -15.08
CA ALA A 279 0.59 26.19 -16.38
C ALA A 279 -0.78 26.19 -17.11
N LEU A 280 -1.54 25.09 -17.02
CA LEU A 280 -2.90 25.02 -17.57
C LEU A 280 -3.87 25.98 -16.88
N ALA A 281 -3.75 26.17 -15.57
CA ALA A 281 -4.59 27.09 -14.81
C ALA A 281 -4.28 28.55 -15.17
N SER A 282 -2.99 28.91 -15.27
CA SER A 282 -2.57 30.26 -15.68
C SER A 282 -3.08 30.62 -17.08
N ASN A 283 -2.98 29.70 -18.05
CA ASN A 283 -3.43 29.95 -19.43
C ASN A 283 -4.96 30.08 -19.58
N ARG A 284 -5.76 29.71 -18.58
CA ARG A 284 -7.22 29.92 -18.56
C ARG A 284 -7.65 31.23 -17.89
N SER A 285 -6.69 31.92 -17.27
CA SER A 285 -6.91 33.16 -16.51
C SER A 285 -6.70 34.43 -17.36
N ASP A 286 -6.16 34.27 -18.57
CA ASP A 286 -5.91 35.30 -19.59
C ASP A 286 -6.93 35.21 -20.74
#